data_AF-A0A2V9M6J2-F1
#
_entry.id   AF-A0A2V9M6J2-F1
#
_cell.length_a   1.000
_cell.length_b   1.000
_cell.length_c   1.000
_cell.angle_alpha   90.00
_cell.angle_beta   90.00
_cell.angle_gamma   90.00
#
_symmetry.space_group_name_H-M   'P 1'
#
loop_
_entity.id
_entity.type
_entity.pdbx_description
1 polymer ?
#
loop_
_entity_poly.entity_id
_entity_poly.type
_entity_poly.pdbx_seq_one_letter_code
_entity_poly.pdbx_strand_id
1 'polypeptide(L)' 'MDLRLPVGVLFLVLGALLAGYGAVTNAQAGAGPKVNVNLIWGAAMLVFGALMLVAALVLRRKTRK' A
#
# COMPACT_ATOMS: atom_id res chain seq x y z
N MET A 1 19.31 13.03 -0.75
CA MET A 1 18.45 12.36 0.26
C MET A 1 17.54 11.39 -0.46
N ASP A 2 17.62 10.09 -0.17
CA ASP A 2 16.85 9.06 -0.88
C ASP A 2 15.39 9.07 -0.44
N LEU A 3 14.57 9.88 -1.13
CA LEU A 3 13.14 10.01 -0.85
C LEU A 3 12.33 8.73 -1.14
N ARG A 4 12.94 7.77 -1.86
CA ARG A 4 12.31 6.53 -2.31
C ARG A 4 11.92 5.59 -1.16
N LEU A 5 12.75 5.56 -0.11
CA LEU A 5 12.51 4.75 1.10
C LEU A 5 11.33 5.29 1.93
N PRO A 6 11.32 6.55 2.38
CA PRO A 6 10.23 7.07 3.19
C PRO A 6 8.89 7.10 2.44
N VAL A 7 8.89 7.39 1.14
CA VAL A 7 7.66 7.38 0.31
C VAL A 7 7.10 5.96 0.15
N GLY A 8 7.95 4.96 -0.11
CA GLY A 8 7.51 3.57 -0.23
C GLY A 8 6.90 3.03 1.06
N VAL A 9 7.50 3.36 2.21
CA VAL A 9 6.98 2.96 3.53
C VAL A 9 5.63 3.65 3.83
N LEU A 10 5.51 4.96 3.55
CA LEU A 10 4.26 5.70 3.73
C LEU A 10 3.11 5.08 2.92
N PHE A 11 3.33 4.80 1.62
CA PHE A 11 2.31 4.20 0.77
C PHE A 11 1.92 2.79 1.21
N LEU A 12 2.88 2.00 1.71
CA LEU A 12 2.60 0.65 2.19
C LEU A 12 1.79 0.68 3.49
N VAL A 13 2.12 1.59 4.42
CA VAL A 13 1.37 1.76 5.69
C VAL A 13 -0.04 2.29 5.41
N LEU A 14 -0.17 3.33 4.60
CA LEU A 14 -1.48 3.91 4.26
C LEU A 14 -2.34 2.94 3.45
N GLY A 15 -1.74 2.22 2.50
CA GLY A 15 -2.42 1.17 1.73
C GLY A 15 -2.89 0.02 2.62
N ALA A 16 -2.06 -0.43 3.57
CA ALA A 16 -2.44 -1.47 4.54
C ALA A 16 -3.61 -1.01 5.43
N LEU A 17 -3.57 0.23 5.91
CA LEU A 17 -4.64 0.80 6.73
C LEU A 17 -5.95 0.89 5.95
N LEU A 18 -5.90 1.41 4.72
CA LEU A 18 -7.07 1.61 3.87
C LEU A 18 -7.66 0.28 3.35
N ALA A 19 -6.81 -0.68 2.99
CA ALA A 19 -7.22 -2.03 2.61
C ALA A 19 -7.83 -2.77 3.80
N GLY A 20 -7.23 -2.67 4.99
CA GLY A 20 -7.77 -3.25 6.22
C GLY A 20 -9.12 -2.64 6.58
N TYR A 21 -9.26 -1.32 6.50
CA TYR A 21 -10.52 -0.63 6.70
C TYR A 21 -11.58 -1.06 5.67
N GLY A 22 -11.21 -1.14 4.40
CA GLY A 22 -12.07 -1.64 3.33
C GLY A 22 -12.52 -3.10 3.56
N ALA A 23 -11.65 -3.96 4.08
CA ALA A 23 -11.99 -5.35 4.39
C ALA A 23 -12.96 -5.48 5.57
N VAL A 24 -12.73 -4.71 6.65
CA VAL A 24 -13.61 -4.68 7.83
C VAL A 24 -14.98 -4.08 7.48
N THR A 25 -15.01 -2.99 6.72
CA THR A 25 -16.26 -2.33 6.33
C THR A 25 -17.05 -3.11 5.27
N ASN A 26 -16.39 -3.86 4.39
CA ASN A 26 -17.07 -4.78 3.47
C ASN A 26 -17.88 -5.86 4.21
N ALA A 27 -17.35 -6.37 5.32
CA ALA A 27 -18.06 -7.35 6.14
C ALA A 27 -19.31 -6.80 6.85
N GLN A 28 -19.43 -5.47 6.99
CA GLN A 28 -20.53 -4.80 7.68
C GLN A 28 -21.51 -4.08 6.74
N ALA A 29 -21.22 -4.02 5.44
CA ALA A 29 -22.00 -3.25 4.47
C ALA A 29 -23.31 -3.96 4.10
N GLY A 30 -24.31 -3.90 4.99
CA GLY A 30 -25.68 -4.34 4.72
C GLY A 30 -26.47 -3.45 3.74
N ALA A 31 -25.96 -2.26 3.37
CA ALA A 31 -26.69 -1.31 2.51
C ALA A 31 -25.78 -0.31 1.74
N GLY A 32 -24.49 -0.60 1.57
CA GLY A 32 -23.53 0.29 0.90
C GLY A 32 -23.28 -0.04 -0.57
N PRO A 33 -22.56 0.82 -1.33
CA PRO A 33 -22.18 0.56 -2.72
C PRO A 33 -21.55 -0.82 -2.88
N LYS A 34 -22.02 -1.62 -3.84
CA LYS A 34 -21.55 -3.02 -4.08
C LYS A 34 -20.03 -3.15 -4.27
N VAL A 35 -19.35 -2.05 -4.58
CA VAL A 35 -17.91 -2.00 -4.83
C VAL A 35 -17.21 -1.29 -3.69
N ASN A 36 -16.36 -2.03 -2.97
CA ASN A 36 -15.54 -1.47 -1.88
C ASN A 36 -14.36 -0.68 -2.45
N VAL A 37 -14.60 0.60 -2.73
CA VAL A 37 -13.60 1.54 -3.27
C VAL A 37 -12.38 1.64 -2.36
N ASN A 38 -12.57 1.60 -1.04
CA ASN A 38 -11.48 1.60 -0.05
C ASN A 38 -10.55 0.40 -0.21
N LEU A 39 -11.12 -0.79 -0.47
CA LEU A 39 -10.35 -2.01 -0.64
C LEU A 39 -9.55 -1.99 -1.96
N ILE A 40 -10.17 -1.49 -3.05
CA ILE A 40 -9.52 -1.38 -4.36
C ILE A 40 -8.35 -0.38 -4.32
N TRP A 41 -8.59 0.83 -3.81
CA TRP A 41 -7.55 1.84 -3.70
C TRP A 41 -6.49 1.49 -2.67
N GLY A 42 -6.86 0.86 -1.56
CA GLY A 42 -5.92 0.31 -0.57
C GLY A 42 -5.02 -0.76 -1.17
N ALA A 43 -5.58 -1.68 -1.98
CA ALA A 43 -4.80 -2.68 -2.70
C ALA A 43 -3.86 -2.05 -3.75
N ALA A 44 -4.33 -1.05 -4.50
CA ALA A 44 -3.48 -0.32 -5.45
C ALA A 44 -2.30 0.39 -4.76
N MET A 45 -2.55 1.03 -3.61
CA MET A 45 -1.52 1.66 -2.78
C MET A 45 -0.52 0.63 -2.21
N LEU A 46 -0.99 -0.54 -1.78
CA LEU A 46 -0.13 -1.64 -1.33
C LEU A 46 0.79 -2.15 -2.44
N VAL A 47 0.25 -2.39 -3.64
CA VAL A 47 1.05 -2.81 -4.80
C VAL A 47 2.11 -1.76 -5.12
N PHE A 48 1.73 -0.48 -5.16
CA PHE A 48 2.66 0.61 -5.45
C PHE A 48 3.75 0.76 -4.36
N GLY A 49 3.36 0.74 -3.08
CA GLY A 49 4.29 0.80 -1.95
C GLY A 49 5.26 -0.38 -1.92
N ALA A 50 4.77 -1.60 -2.21
CA ALA A 50 5.59 -2.80 -2.32
C ALA A 50 6.60 -2.70 -3.47
N LEU A 51 6.19 -2.21 -4.64
CA LEU A 51 7.09 -2.00 -5.77
C LEU A 51 8.20 -0.99 -5.43
N MET A 52 7.86 0.12 -4.75
CA MET A 52 8.87 1.08 -4.29
C MET A 52 9.83 0.49 -3.25
N LEU A 53 9.33 -0.30 -2.30
CA LEU A 53 10.16 -0.98 -1.30
C LEU A 53 11.10 -2.00 -1.94
N VAL A 54 10.61 -2.81 -2.88
CA VAL A 54 11.44 -3.74 -3.66
C VAL A 54 12.51 -2.97 -4.42
N ALA A 55 12.16 -1.89 -5.12
CA ALA A 55 13.14 -1.06 -5.83
C ALA A 55 14.19 -0.47 -4.86
N ALA A 56 13.78 0.00 -3.70
CA ALA A 56 14.70 0.55 -2.69
C ALA A 56 15.64 -0.52 -2.10
N LEU A 57 15.13 -1.72 -1.82
CA LEU A 57 15.93 -2.85 -1.32
C LEU A 57 16.92 -3.35 -2.39
N VAL A 58 16.50 -3.40 -3.65
CA VAL A 58 17.35 -3.77 -4.78
C VAL A 58 18.45 -2.72 -5.00
N LEU A 59 18.14 -1.42 -4.90
CA LEU A 59 19.16 -0.37 -5.01
C LEU A 59 20.13 -0.36 -3.83
N ARG A 60 19.66 -0.59 -2.59
CA ARG A 60 20.54 -0.72 -1.41
C ARG A 60 21.57 -1.84 -1.56
N ARG A 61 21.23 -2.93 -2.26
CA ARG A 61 22.19 -4.01 -2.57
C ARG A 61 23.29 -3.57 -3.55
N LYS A 62 23.00 -2.62 -4.43
CA LYS A 62 23.94 -2.16 -5.47
C LYS A 62 25.02 -1.21 -4.91
N THR A 63 24.70 -0.42 -3.88
CA THR A 63 25.65 0.51 -3.23
C THR A 63 26.57 -0.14 -2.19
N ARG A 64 26.41 -1.45 -1.94
CA ARG A 64 27.23 -2.21 -0.98
C ARG A 64 28.24 -3.17 -1.66
N LYS A 65 28.38 -3.10 -2.98
CA LYS A 65 29.46 -3.69 -3.75
C LYS A 65 30.35 -2.57 -4.27
#